data_AF-A0AA42YFB7-F1
#
_entry.id   AF-A0AA42YFB7-F1
#
_cell.length_a   1.000
_cell.length_b   1.000
_cell.length_c   1.000
_cell.angle_alpha   90.00
_cell.angle_beta   90.00
_cell.angle_gamma   90.00
#
_symmetry.space_group_name_H-M   'P 1'
#
loop_
_entity.id
_entity.type
_entity.pdbx_description
1 polymer ?
#
loop_
_entity_poly.entity_id
_entity_poly.type
_entity_poly.pdbx_seq_one_letter_code
_entity_poly.pdbx_strand_id
1 'polypeptide(L)'
;MLPKNASREAILEILEDEGGLRAGVAARVERRTGVPAADVYGVATFYHLLNDPDAGVRVCQGLSCKIAGCDAEMARLEAAGTKAVYTACLGRCDVAPALWDPQVEAATPAPHFSPSDPDFAIDLLRPDCREYQAFAAARERGAEWVLAELEASGLTGRGGAGFPAHIKWRGVRGQPVAERYVVLNADEGEPGTFKDREVILRRPHLVVEGLAIAAYALAAGDVYCYVRGEFGHVKAALVAAVDEARAVGVLDPAVRWHFVDGHGAYICGEETALLEALEGKRGMPRMKPPFPVEVGFRGKPTLIQNVETIACLPAILGRGGEWFRSSGRTQPGSKLYCLSGHVARPGVYEAPMGVSMRELLALAGGVVGELKAFSPGGASSGFLPAGKIDVAMDFQALAAEGSMLGSAGVVVLNDTADMVDAALTQAVFFEDESCGQCAPCRIGTQILRQALERYRDEGRDPETLSYVADVAWGMREASICGLGQAASLPLESAMKYFPEEFGLP
;
A
#
# COMPACT_ATOMS: atom_id res chain seq x y z
N MET A 1 -7.71 37.38 14.44
CA MET A 1 -8.89 36.53 14.18
C MET A 1 -8.82 36.13 12.71
N LEU A 2 -8.41 34.89 12.42
CA LEU A 2 -8.33 34.36 11.06
C LEU A 2 -9.75 34.30 10.44
N PRO A 3 -9.91 34.57 9.13
CA PRO A 3 -11.22 34.53 8.49
C PRO A 3 -11.85 33.13 8.57
N LYS A 4 -13.16 33.10 8.80
CA LYS A 4 -13.99 31.90 9.09
C LYS A 4 -14.12 30.87 7.96
N ASN A 5 -13.40 31.01 6.83
CA ASN A 5 -13.40 30.05 5.72
C ASN A 5 -11.99 29.52 5.40
N ALA A 6 -11.15 29.38 6.42
CA ALA A 6 -9.86 28.69 6.35
C ALA A 6 -10.08 27.17 6.26
N SER A 7 -9.87 26.55 5.09
CA SER A 7 -9.83 25.08 5.00
C SER A 7 -8.38 24.63 4.83
N ARG A 8 -7.81 24.09 5.92
CA ARG A 8 -6.48 23.45 5.86
C ARG A 8 -6.46 22.29 4.88
N GLU A 9 -7.58 21.59 4.73
CA GLU A 9 -7.75 20.43 3.85
C GLU A 9 -7.48 20.78 2.39
N ALA A 10 -7.72 22.04 1.98
CA ALA A 10 -7.46 22.52 0.63
C ALA A 10 -5.97 22.77 0.34
N ILE A 11 -5.06 22.65 1.32
CA ILE A 11 -3.64 22.96 1.10
C ILE A 11 -3.03 22.10 -0.01
N LEU A 12 -3.27 20.79 0.00
CA LEU A 12 -2.66 19.88 -0.97
C LEU A 12 -3.20 20.11 -2.38
N GLU A 13 -4.52 20.23 -2.53
CA GLU A 13 -5.17 20.57 -3.80
C GLU A 13 -4.66 21.91 -4.35
N ILE A 14 -4.55 22.94 -3.51
CA ILE A 14 -4.03 24.25 -3.93
C ILE A 14 -2.55 24.17 -4.31
N LEU A 15 -1.75 23.38 -3.59
CA LEU A 15 -0.35 23.16 -3.93
C LEU A 15 -0.22 22.46 -5.29
N GLU A 16 -1.03 21.44 -5.54
CA GLU A 16 -1.10 20.72 -6.81
C GLU A 16 -1.52 21.65 -7.97
N ASP A 17 -2.58 22.45 -7.80
CA ASP A 17 -3.04 23.44 -8.78
C ASP A 17 -1.97 24.47 -9.15
N GLU A 18 -1.15 24.86 -8.17
CA GLU A 18 -0.01 25.78 -8.34
C GLU A 18 1.25 25.05 -8.88
N GLY A 19 1.11 23.74 -9.11
CA GLY A 19 2.08 22.81 -9.67
C GLY A 19 3.21 22.41 -8.70
N GLY A 20 3.00 22.51 -7.39
CA GLY A 20 3.97 22.15 -6.35
C GLY A 20 4.68 23.35 -5.71
N LEU A 21 5.74 23.06 -4.97
CA LEU A 21 6.47 24.03 -4.16
C LEU A 21 7.35 24.94 -5.02
N ARG A 22 6.77 26.05 -5.51
CA ARG A 22 7.50 27.12 -6.23
C ARG A 22 7.60 28.41 -5.42
N ALA A 23 8.47 29.31 -5.88
CA ALA A 23 8.64 30.63 -5.28
C ALA A 23 7.30 31.36 -5.13
N GLY A 24 6.98 31.74 -3.89
CA GLY A 24 5.75 32.47 -3.55
C GLY A 24 4.46 31.63 -3.50
N VAL A 25 4.48 30.33 -3.84
CA VAL A 25 3.30 29.45 -3.75
C VAL A 25 2.81 29.36 -2.31
N ALA A 26 3.70 29.12 -1.35
CA ALA A 26 3.32 29.01 0.07
C ALA A 26 2.59 30.27 0.58
N ALA A 27 3.02 31.46 0.16
CA ALA A 27 2.36 32.72 0.50
C ALA A 27 1.00 32.89 -0.21
N ARG A 28 0.81 32.31 -1.41
CA ARG A 28 -0.50 32.29 -2.09
C ARG A 28 -1.46 31.34 -1.39
N VAL A 29 -1.00 30.15 -1.03
CA VAL A 29 -1.79 29.17 -0.26
C VAL A 29 -2.18 29.75 1.09
N GLU A 30 -1.27 30.46 1.79
CA GLU A 30 -1.59 31.16 3.03
C GLU A 30 -2.73 32.17 2.85
N ARG A 31 -2.69 32.98 1.78
CA ARG A 31 -3.79 33.94 1.52
C ARG A 31 -5.13 33.26 1.24
N ARG A 32 -5.13 32.07 0.63
CA ARG A 32 -6.36 31.30 0.30
C ARG A 32 -6.90 30.52 1.50
N THR A 33 -6.01 29.98 2.33
CA THR A 33 -6.36 29.02 3.40
C THR A 33 -6.29 29.60 4.81
N GLY A 34 -5.60 30.72 5.00
CA GLY A 34 -5.29 31.28 6.32
C GLY A 34 -4.24 30.48 7.11
N VAL A 35 -3.63 29.45 6.52
CA VAL A 35 -2.58 28.66 7.17
C VAL A 35 -1.22 29.31 6.93
N PRO A 36 -0.37 29.53 7.96
CA PRO A 36 0.90 30.23 7.80
C PRO A 36 1.77 29.63 6.69
N ALA A 37 2.44 30.46 5.90
CA ALA A 37 3.27 29.99 4.78
C ALA A 37 4.37 29.00 5.22
N ALA A 38 4.89 29.12 6.46
CA ALA A 38 5.86 28.16 7.00
C ALA A 38 5.25 26.76 7.22
N ASP A 39 3.99 26.69 7.67
CA ASP A 39 3.27 25.42 7.81
C ASP A 39 2.97 24.82 6.43
N VAL A 40 2.54 25.65 5.47
CA VAL A 40 2.32 25.22 4.08
C VAL A 40 3.62 24.68 3.49
N TYR A 41 4.74 25.37 3.70
CA TYR A 41 6.05 24.92 3.25
C TYR A 41 6.39 23.56 3.84
N GLY A 42 6.21 23.38 5.16
CA GLY A 42 6.44 22.09 5.81
C GLY A 42 5.56 20.96 5.27
N VAL A 43 4.30 21.25 4.89
CA VAL A 43 3.42 20.30 4.20
C VAL A 43 3.97 19.97 2.81
N ALA A 44 4.26 20.98 1.99
CA ALA A 44 4.73 20.78 0.62
C ALA A 44 6.06 20.00 0.54
N THR A 45 7.00 20.27 1.45
CA THR A 45 8.30 19.56 1.47
C THR A 45 8.21 18.10 1.90
N PHE A 46 7.10 17.71 2.54
CA PHE A 46 6.90 16.34 3.01
C PHE A 46 6.55 15.37 1.88
N TYR A 47 5.88 15.85 0.83
CA TYR A 47 5.35 15.03 -0.24
C TYR A 47 6.26 15.07 -1.47
N HIS A 48 6.72 13.91 -1.95
CA HIS A 48 7.73 13.84 -3.01
C HIS A 48 7.28 14.47 -4.32
N LEU A 49 5.98 14.38 -4.67
CA LEU A 49 5.44 14.96 -5.90
C LEU A 49 5.26 16.48 -5.84
N LEU A 50 5.19 17.07 -4.63
CA LEU A 50 5.04 18.50 -4.43
C LEU A 50 6.37 19.22 -4.18
N ASN A 51 7.33 18.56 -3.54
CA ASN A 51 8.59 19.17 -3.10
C ASN A 51 9.52 19.54 -4.28
N ASP A 52 9.64 18.65 -5.26
CA ASP A 52 10.42 18.90 -6.49
C ASP A 52 9.54 18.61 -7.72
N PRO A 53 8.69 19.57 -8.11
CA PRO A 53 7.77 19.38 -9.22
C PRO A 53 8.46 19.35 -10.58
N ASP A 54 9.71 19.83 -10.64
CA ASP A 54 10.49 19.87 -11.87
C ASP A 54 11.44 18.66 -11.97
N ALA A 55 11.32 17.66 -11.08
CA ALA A 55 12.22 16.49 -11.00
C ALA A 55 12.34 15.68 -12.30
N GLY A 56 11.39 15.81 -13.23
CA GLY A 56 11.37 15.09 -14.49
C GLY A 56 10.91 13.64 -14.33
N VAL A 57 11.53 12.73 -15.08
CA VAL A 57 11.18 11.30 -15.07
C VAL A 57 11.61 10.66 -13.76
N ARG A 58 10.73 9.91 -13.13
CA ARG A 58 11.03 9.18 -11.90
C ARG A 58 11.32 7.71 -12.21
N VAL A 59 12.49 7.24 -11.82
CA VAL A 59 12.94 5.86 -12.00
C VAL A 59 12.82 5.14 -10.66
N CYS A 60 11.99 4.08 -10.61
CA CYS A 60 11.81 3.30 -9.39
C CYS A 60 13.12 2.59 -9.01
N GLN A 61 13.56 2.76 -7.77
CA GLN A 61 14.74 2.07 -7.21
C GLN A 61 14.39 0.94 -6.24
N GLY A 62 13.11 0.54 -6.18
CA GLY A 62 12.69 -0.59 -5.36
C GLY A 62 13.32 -1.91 -5.83
N LEU A 63 13.37 -2.92 -4.94
CA LEU A 63 14.13 -4.15 -5.17
C LEU A 63 13.88 -4.83 -6.53
N SER A 64 12.63 -4.97 -6.97
CA SER A 64 12.32 -5.53 -8.30
C SER A 64 12.88 -4.71 -9.46
N CYS A 65 12.93 -3.39 -9.33
CA CYS A 65 13.49 -2.51 -10.36
C CYS A 65 15.01 -2.48 -10.32
N LYS A 66 15.61 -2.59 -9.13
CA LYS A 66 17.06 -2.71 -8.96
C LYS A 66 17.60 -3.94 -9.67
N ILE A 67 17.01 -5.11 -9.42
CA ILE A 67 17.41 -6.35 -10.10
C ILE A 67 17.10 -6.35 -11.60
N ALA A 68 16.12 -5.57 -12.05
CA ALA A 68 15.80 -5.38 -13.46
C ALA A 68 16.67 -4.31 -14.16
N GLY A 69 17.66 -3.73 -13.46
CA GLY A 69 18.63 -2.80 -14.03
C GLY A 69 18.18 -1.34 -14.08
N CYS A 70 17.47 -0.84 -13.06
CA CYS A 70 17.06 0.57 -12.99
C CYS A 70 18.23 1.56 -13.12
N ASP A 71 19.43 1.21 -12.67
CA ASP A 71 20.61 2.08 -12.77
C ASP A 71 21.06 2.26 -14.23
N ALA A 72 20.97 1.21 -15.03
CA ALA A 72 21.26 1.29 -16.47
C ALA A 72 20.24 2.16 -17.19
N GLU A 73 18.97 2.10 -16.76
CA GLU A 73 17.91 2.94 -17.29
C GLU A 73 18.08 4.42 -16.88
N MET A 74 18.49 4.68 -15.64
CA MET A 74 18.88 6.04 -15.20
C MET A 74 20.01 6.59 -16.07
N ALA A 75 21.08 5.82 -16.25
CA ALA A 75 22.22 6.22 -17.09
C ALA A 75 21.81 6.48 -18.55
N ARG A 76 20.86 5.69 -19.09
CA ARG A 76 20.30 5.88 -20.43
C ARG A 76 19.56 7.22 -20.55
N LEU A 77 18.74 7.59 -19.56
CA LEU A 77 18.01 8.86 -19.53
C LEU A 77 18.97 10.05 -19.42
N GLU A 78 19.97 9.96 -18.53
CA GLU A 78 21.00 10.97 -18.37
C GLU A 78 21.80 11.18 -19.67
N ALA A 79 22.22 10.10 -20.33
CA ALA A 79 22.91 10.17 -21.63
C ALA A 79 22.04 10.78 -22.74
N ALA A 80 20.71 10.64 -22.65
CA ALA A 80 19.75 11.27 -23.55
C ALA A 80 19.42 12.73 -23.18
N GLY A 81 20.01 13.27 -22.11
CA GLY A 81 19.71 14.62 -21.62
C GLY A 81 18.33 14.75 -20.98
N THR A 82 17.69 13.64 -20.62
CA THR A 82 16.39 13.62 -19.95
C THR A 82 16.62 13.79 -18.45
N LYS A 83 16.00 14.81 -17.84
CA LYS A 83 16.06 15.00 -16.40
C LYS A 83 15.31 13.85 -15.71
N ALA A 84 16.01 13.13 -14.83
CA ALA A 84 15.44 12.01 -14.10
C ALA A 84 15.94 11.95 -12.65
N VAL A 85 15.15 11.35 -11.78
CA VAL A 85 15.48 11.12 -10.36
C VAL A 85 15.06 9.71 -9.94
N TYR A 86 15.76 9.14 -8.96
CA TYR A 86 15.27 7.93 -8.32
C TYR A 86 14.02 8.21 -7.47
N THR A 87 13.16 7.22 -7.35
CA THR A 87 11.97 7.28 -6.50
C THR A 87 11.65 5.91 -5.92
N ALA A 88 10.81 5.88 -4.88
CA ALA A 88 10.33 4.65 -4.27
C ALA A 88 9.42 3.83 -5.22
N CYS A 89 8.75 2.82 -4.68
CA CYS A 89 7.93 1.92 -5.50
C CYS A 89 6.81 2.66 -6.25
N LEU A 90 6.80 2.54 -7.58
CA LEU A 90 5.77 3.10 -8.46
C LEU A 90 4.53 2.19 -8.62
N GLY A 91 4.43 1.11 -7.86
CA GLY A 91 3.32 0.14 -7.97
C GLY A 91 3.28 -0.56 -9.34
N ARG A 92 4.45 -0.77 -9.97
CA ARG A 92 4.64 -1.32 -11.33
C ARG A 92 5.73 -2.39 -11.39
N CYS A 93 5.87 -3.18 -10.32
CA CYS A 93 6.90 -4.21 -10.24
C CYS A 93 6.71 -5.36 -11.25
N ASP A 94 5.53 -5.48 -11.85
CA ASP A 94 5.21 -6.38 -12.95
C ASP A 94 5.87 -6.02 -14.28
N VAL A 95 6.30 -4.76 -14.46
CA VAL A 95 7.00 -4.26 -15.66
C VAL A 95 8.33 -3.60 -15.30
N ALA A 96 8.99 -4.10 -14.25
CA ALA A 96 10.28 -3.59 -13.81
C ALA A 96 11.36 -3.64 -14.94
N PRO A 97 12.26 -2.64 -15.05
CA PRO A 97 12.33 -1.45 -14.22
C PRO A 97 11.20 -0.46 -14.56
N ALA A 98 10.57 0.09 -13.52
CA ALA A 98 9.42 0.97 -13.67
C ALA A 98 9.87 2.44 -13.73
N LEU A 99 9.25 3.19 -14.65
CA LEU A 99 9.40 4.63 -14.78
C LEU A 99 8.04 5.31 -14.68
N TRP A 100 8.03 6.55 -14.20
CA TRP A 100 6.87 7.42 -14.21
C TRP A 100 7.26 8.82 -14.66
N ASP A 101 6.56 9.34 -15.67
CA ASP A 101 6.72 10.69 -16.14
C ASP A 101 5.42 11.45 -15.85
N PRO A 102 5.44 12.53 -15.04
CA PRO A 102 4.24 13.32 -14.77
C PRO A 102 3.62 13.96 -16.02
N GLN A 103 4.40 14.09 -17.11
CA GLN A 103 3.96 14.71 -18.37
C GLN A 103 3.40 13.70 -19.37
N VAL A 104 3.67 12.42 -19.19
CA VAL A 104 3.29 11.36 -20.13
C VAL A 104 2.50 10.29 -19.40
N GLU A 105 1.27 10.05 -19.88
CA GLU A 105 0.48 8.94 -19.37
C GLU A 105 1.13 7.62 -19.76
N ALA A 106 1.83 6.99 -18.81
CA ALA A 106 2.45 5.71 -19.03
C ALA A 106 1.38 4.64 -19.22
N ALA A 107 1.48 3.88 -20.31
CA ALA A 107 0.57 2.80 -20.64
C ALA A 107 0.32 1.89 -19.42
N THR A 108 -0.93 1.44 -19.30
CA THR A 108 -1.32 0.46 -18.28
C THR A 108 -0.52 -0.83 -18.51
N PRO A 109 0.20 -1.32 -17.49
CA PRO A 109 0.88 -2.60 -17.57
C PRO A 109 -0.09 -3.73 -17.94
N ALA A 110 0.41 -4.77 -18.60
CA ALA A 110 -0.35 -5.97 -18.91
C ALA A 110 0.20 -7.17 -18.09
N PRO A 111 -0.03 -7.19 -16.76
CA PRO A 111 0.46 -8.28 -15.92
C PRO A 111 -0.21 -9.61 -16.26
N HIS A 112 0.42 -10.70 -15.84
CA HIS A 112 -0.23 -12.00 -15.82
C HIS A 112 -1.22 -12.10 -14.65
N PHE A 113 -2.24 -12.93 -14.82
CA PHE A 113 -3.22 -13.22 -13.78
C PHE A 113 -3.32 -14.71 -13.51
N SER A 114 -3.82 -15.07 -12.33
CA SER A 114 -4.33 -16.41 -12.10
C SER A 114 -5.42 -16.75 -13.13
N PRO A 115 -5.52 -18.03 -13.56
CA PRO A 115 -6.68 -18.47 -14.33
C PRO A 115 -7.99 -18.12 -13.63
N SER A 116 -9.03 -17.81 -14.42
CA SER A 116 -10.37 -17.52 -13.86
C SER A 116 -10.88 -18.75 -13.13
N ASP A 117 -11.40 -18.54 -11.93
CA ASP A 117 -11.98 -19.57 -11.08
C ASP A 117 -13.28 -19.02 -10.48
N PRO A 118 -14.43 -19.71 -10.64
CA PRO A 118 -15.67 -19.29 -10.01
C PRO A 118 -15.62 -19.15 -8.51
N ASP A 119 -14.73 -19.85 -7.81
CA ASP A 119 -14.62 -19.84 -6.36
C ASP A 119 -13.73 -18.70 -5.83
N PHE A 120 -13.17 -17.89 -6.73
CA PHE A 120 -12.51 -16.64 -6.36
C PHE A 120 -13.50 -15.54 -6.00
N ALA A 121 -13.11 -14.75 -5.00
CA ALA A 121 -13.92 -13.63 -4.52
C ALA A 121 -13.85 -12.44 -5.48
N ILE A 122 -12.66 -12.21 -6.08
CA ILE A 122 -12.45 -11.08 -6.98
C ILE A 122 -12.42 -11.55 -8.42
N ASP A 123 -11.62 -12.55 -8.80
CA ASP A 123 -11.41 -13.04 -10.18
C ASP A 123 -11.20 -11.89 -11.20
N LEU A 124 -9.94 -11.47 -11.35
CA LEU A 124 -9.54 -10.33 -12.19
C LEU A 124 -9.77 -10.55 -13.71
N LEU A 125 -10.02 -11.80 -14.14
CA LEU A 125 -10.28 -12.12 -15.56
C LEU A 125 -11.77 -12.11 -15.90
N ARG A 126 -12.66 -12.05 -14.91
CA ARG A 126 -14.10 -11.93 -15.15
C ARG A 126 -14.50 -10.51 -15.56
N PRO A 127 -15.58 -10.38 -16.36
CA PRO A 127 -16.20 -9.08 -16.61
C PRO A 127 -16.60 -8.38 -15.31
N ASP A 128 -16.52 -7.06 -15.31
CA ASP A 128 -16.90 -6.27 -14.15
C ASP A 128 -18.41 -6.36 -13.86
N CYS A 129 -18.77 -6.36 -12.57
CA CYS A 129 -20.15 -6.57 -12.13
C CYS A 129 -20.86 -5.22 -11.99
N ARG A 130 -21.75 -4.89 -12.93
CA ARG A 130 -22.47 -3.60 -12.98
C ARG A 130 -23.89 -3.65 -12.41
N GLU A 131 -24.29 -4.77 -11.82
CA GLU A 131 -25.68 -5.01 -11.39
C GLU A 131 -25.96 -4.58 -9.95
N TYR A 132 -24.92 -4.41 -9.12
CA TYR A 132 -25.04 -3.95 -7.72
C TYR A 132 -25.99 -4.80 -6.84
N GLN A 133 -26.06 -6.10 -7.11
CA GLN A 133 -26.97 -7.03 -6.43
C GLN A 133 -26.69 -7.15 -4.93
N ALA A 134 -25.42 -7.16 -4.52
CA ALA A 134 -25.05 -7.26 -3.11
C ALA A 134 -25.41 -5.98 -2.35
N PHE A 135 -25.28 -4.81 -2.99
CA PHE A 135 -25.75 -3.55 -2.42
C PHE A 135 -27.28 -3.51 -2.30
N ALA A 136 -28.01 -4.00 -3.30
CA ALA A 136 -29.47 -4.15 -3.20
C ALA A 136 -29.87 -5.07 -2.03
N ALA A 137 -29.22 -6.22 -1.89
CA ALA A 137 -29.45 -7.15 -0.79
C ALA A 137 -29.11 -6.52 0.58
N ALA A 138 -28.02 -5.74 0.67
CA ALA A 138 -27.65 -5.02 1.88
C ALA A 138 -28.77 -4.05 2.31
N ARG A 139 -29.37 -3.32 1.36
CA ARG A 139 -30.47 -2.39 1.62
C ARG A 139 -31.76 -3.10 2.04
N GLU A 140 -32.05 -4.25 1.45
CA GLU A 140 -33.24 -5.05 1.76
C GLU A 140 -33.14 -5.71 3.15
N ARG A 141 -32.00 -6.34 3.44
CA ARG A 141 -31.79 -7.15 4.66
C ARG A 141 -31.28 -6.34 5.85
N GLY A 142 -30.80 -5.12 5.59
CA GLY A 142 -30.38 -4.19 6.62
C GLY A 142 -28.90 -4.31 7.00
N ALA A 143 -28.42 -3.27 7.66
CA ALA A 143 -27.02 -3.12 7.99
C ALA A 143 -26.49 -4.14 9.03
N GLU A 144 -27.33 -4.68 9.92
CA GLU A 144 -26.90 -5.77 10.83
C GLU A 144 -26.63 -7.08 10.07
N TRP A 145 -27.39 -7.37 9.01
CA TRP A 145 -27.11 -8.53 8.17
C TRP A 145 -25.74 -8.41 7.50
N VAL A 146 -25.40 -7.23 6.96
CA VAL A 146 -24.07 -6.96 6.39
C VAL A 146 -22.96 -7.23 7.41
N LEU A 147 -23.10 -6.74 8.65
CA LEU A 147 -22.10 -6.96 9.69
C LEU A 147 -22.00 -8.42 10.10
N ALA A 148 -23.11 -9.14 10.18
CA ALA A 148 -23.15 -10.55 10.51
C ALA A 148 -22.48 -11.40 9.42
N GLU A 149 -22.76 -11.14 8.14
CA GLU A 149 -22.09 -11.83 7.03
C GLU A 149 -20.58 -11.52 7.00
N LEU A 150 -20.19 -10.27 7.24
CA LEU A 150 -18.79 -9.88 7.33
C LEU A 150 -18.06 -10.59 8.48
N GLU A 151 -18.70 -10.70 9.64
CA GLU A 151 -18.18 -11.46 10.78
C GLU A 151 -18.11 -12.97 10.48
N ALA A 152 -19.17 -13.54 9.88
CA ALA A 152 -19.23 -14.93 9.46
C ALA A 152 -18.17 -15.26 8.40
N SER A 153 -17.80 -14.30 7.54
CA SER A 153 -16.72 -14.46 6.56
C SER A 153 -15.33 -14.62 7.16
N GLY A 154 -15.10 -14.05 8.35
CA GLY A 154 -13.75 -13.98 8.91
C GLY A 154 -12.77 -13.14 8.09
N LEU A 155 -13.26 -12.26 7.19
CA LEU A 155 -12.42 -11.38 6.39
C LEU A 155 -11.50 -10.54 7.28
N THR A 156 -10.21 -10.59 6.98
CA THR A 156 -9.19 -9.72 7.56
C THR A 156 -8.75 -8.67 6.55
N GLY A 157 -8.32 -7.51 7.04
CA GLY A 157 -7.83 -6.40 6.23
C GLY A 157 -6.67 -6.84 5.33
N ARG A 158 -6.82 -6.61 4.02
CA ARG A 158 -5.88 -7.04 2.96
C ARG A 158 -4.79 -6.02 2.63
N GLY A 159 -4.68 -4.95 3.43
CA GLY A 159 -3.68 -3.89 3.27
C GLY A 159 -2.38 -4.09 4.06
N GLY A 160 -2.23 -5.16 4.85
CA GLY A 160 -1.00 -5.40 5.60
C GLY A 160 -1.19 -6.07 6.96
N ALA A 161 -1.92 -5.40 7.86
CA ALA A 161 -1.98 -5.77 9.27
C ALA A 161 -2.85 -7.00 9.60
N GLY A 162 -3.65 -7.51 8.65
CA GLY A 162 -4.50 -8.68 8.87
C GLY A 162 -5.57 -8.51 9.96
N PHE A 163 -5.96 -7.27 10.30
CA PHE A 163 -6.94 -7.01 11.36
C PHE A 163 -8.37 -7.42 10.93
N PRO A 164 -9.19 -8.06 11.79
CA PRO A 164 -10.54 -8.48 11.43
C PRO A 164 -11.43 -7.30 11.00
N ALA A 165 -11.99 -7.39 9.78
CA ALA A 165 -12.73 -6.27 9.17
C ALA A 165 -14.01 -5.93 9.96
N HIS A 166 -14.77 -6.93 10.39
CA HIS A 166 -16.02 -6.74 11.13
C HIS A 166 -15.82 -5.96 12.45
N ILE A 167 -14.68 -6.14 13.14
CA ILE A 167 -14.38 -5.41 14.39
C ILE A 167 -14.25 -3.91 14.11
N LYS A 168 -13.56 -3.51 13.04
CA LYS A 168 -13.46 -2.09 12.64
C LYS A 168 -14.84 -1.51 12.32
N TRP A 169 -15.65 -2.26 11.57
CA TRP A 169 -16.98 -1.83 11.16
C TRP A 169 -17.91 -1.64 12.36
N ARG A 170 -17.95 -2.63 13.27
CA ARG A 170 -18.69 -2.51 14.53
C ARG A 170 -18.16 -1.37 15.40
N GLY A 171 -16.83 -1.19 15.45
CA GLY A 171 -16.17 -0.12 16.19
C GLY A 171 -16.60 1.28 15.75
N VAL A 172 -16.70 1.52 14.43
CA VAL A 172 -17.16 2.80 13.86
C VAL A 172 -18.67 2.96 14.04
N ARG A 173 -19.46 1.92 13.78
CA ARG A 173 -20.92 1.99 13.88
C ARG A 173 -21.40 2.19 15.31
N GLY A 174 -20.75 1.54 16.27
CA GLY A 174 -21.09 1.59 17.68
C GLY A 174 -20.86 2.95 18.35
N GLN A 175 -20.15 3.87 17.69
CA GLN A 175 -19.93 5.21 18.24
C GLN A 175 -21.24 6.01 18.31
N PRO A 176 -21.53 6.71 19.42
CA PRO A 176 -22.77 7.43 19.66
C PRO A 176 -22.78 8.81 18.96
N VAL A 177 -22.48 8.83 17.66
CA VAL A 177 -22.46 10.03 16.83
C VAL A 177 -23.27 9.83 15.56
N ALA A 178 -23.75 10.91 14.96
CA ALA A 178 -24.48 10.84 13.70
C ALA A 178 -23.53 10.80 12.49
N GLU A 179 -22.44 11.55 12.55
CA GLU A 179 -21.52 11.76 11.43
C GLU A 179 -20.37 10.75 11.47
N ARG A 180 -20.17 10.05 10.34
CA ARG A 180 -19.13 9.03 10.14
C ARG A 180 -18.59 9.12 8.71
N TYR A 181 -17.37 8.67 8.52
CA TYR A 181 -16.70 8.69 7.21
C TYR A 181 -16.28 7.28 6.77
N VAL A 182 -16.32 7.04 5.47
CA VAL A 182 -15.68 5.89 4.84
C VAL A 182 -14.54 6.39 3.97
N VAL A 183 -13.38 5.75 4.11
CA VAL A 183 -12.17 6.07 3.36
C VAL A 183 -11.64 4.81 2.68
N LEU A 184 -11.54 4.85 1.35
CA LEU A 184 -10.79 3.87 0.58
C LEU A 184 -9.31 4.27 0.60
N ASN A 185 -8.46 3.38 1.09
CA ASN A 185 -7.01 3.48 0.98
C ASN A 185 -6.55 2.75 -0.28
N ALA A 186 -6.25 3.52 -1.33
CA ALA A 186 -5.64 3.08 -2.58
C ALA A 186 -4.28 3.75 -2.80
N ASP A 187 -3.52 3.98 -1.71
CA ASP A 187 -2.16 4.53 -1.78
C ASP A 187 -1.14 3.50 -2.28
N GLU A 188 -1.41 2.20 -2.11
CA GLU A 188 -0.62 1.04 -2.60
C GLU A 188 0.89 1.31 -2.74
N GLY A 189 1.51 1.79 -1.65
CA GLY A 189 2.91 2.23 -1.68
C GLY A 189 3.94 1.12 -1.42
N GLU A 190 3.53 -0.01 -0.83
CA GLU A 190 4.43 -1.10 -0.43
C GLU A 190 5.15 -1.72 -1.64
N PRO A 191 6.50 -1.72 -1.68
CA PRO A 191 7.28 -2.33 -2.75
C PRO A 191 6.84 -3.76 -3.10
N GLY A 192 6.66 -4.03 -4.39
CA GLY A 192 6.18 -5.34 -4.87
C GLY A 192 4.65 -5.47 -4.93
N THR A 193 3.88 -4.49 -4.45
CA THR A 193 2.41 -4.52 -4.47
C THR A 193 1.85 -3.76 -5.68
N PHE A 194 0.90 -4.37 -6.38
CA PHE A 194 0.20 -3.77 -7.53
C PHE A 194 -1.18 -4.43 -7.79
N LYS A 195 -1.76 -5.06 -6.77
CA LYS A 195 -3.06 -5.75 -6.83
C LYS A 195 -4.23 -4.78 -6.84
N ASP A 196 -4.17 -3.71 -6.06
CA ASP A 196 -5.24 -2.73 -5.89
C ASP A 196 -5.39 -1.91 -7.17
N ARG A 197 -4.26 -1.56 -7.81
CA ARG A 197 -4.22 -1.06 -9.20
C ARG A 197 -5.04 -1.93 -10.13
N GLU A 198 -4.76 -3.24 -10.16
CA GLU A 198 -5.47 -4.17 -11.07
C GLU A 198 -6.94 -4.36 -10.69
N VAL A 199 -7.29 -4.39 -9.40
CA VAL A 199 -8.70 -4.46 -8.98
C VAL A 199 -9.47 -3.25 -9.50
N ILE A 200 -8.94 -2.03 -9.35
CA ILE A 200 -9.62 -0.81 -9.80
C ILE A 200 -9.64 -0.72 -11.33
N LEU A 201 -8.60 -1.16 -12.04
CA LEU A 201 -8.58 -1.06 -13.51
C LEU A 201 -9.43 -2.14 -14.19
N ARG A 202 -9.50 -3.35 -13.62
CA ARG A 202 -10.21 -4.49 -14.20
C ARG A 202 -11.66 -4.56 -13.73
N ARG A 203 -11.88 -4.29 -12.44
CA ARG A 203 -13.16 -4.50 -11.75
C ARG A 203 -13.56 -3.33 -10.84
N PRO A 204 -13.54 -2.07 -11.34
CA PRO A 204 -13.84 -0.91 -10.50
C PRO A 204 -15.23 -0.94 -9.86
N HIS A 205 -16.25 -1.52 -10.51
CA HIS A 205 -17.60 -1.57 -9.94
C HIS A 205 -17.68 -2.45 -8.68
N LEU A 206 -16.83 -3.48 -8.52
CA LEU A 206 -16.72 -4.22 -7.25
C LEU A 206 -16.29 -3.31 -6.09
N VAL A 207 -15.34 -2.41 -6.35
CA VAL A 207 -14.84 -1.45 -5.36
C VAL A 207 -15.95 -0.46 -5.01
N VAL A 208 -16.62 0.09 -6.03
CA VAL A 208 -17.73 1.04 -5.84
C VAL A 208 -18.90 0.40 -5.08
N GLU A 209 -19.27 -0.84 -5.42
CA GLU A 209 -20.33 -1.57 -4.73
C GLU A 209 -19.97 -1.83 -3.26
N GLY A 210 -18.75 -2.30 -2.99
CA GLY A 210 -18.28 -2.51 -1.62
C GLY A 210 -18.25 -1.21 -0.79
N LEU A 211 -17.87 -0.08 -1.39
CA LEU A 211 -17.91 1.24 -0.73
C LEU A 211 -19.34 1.71 -0.46
N ALA A 212 -20.27 1.48 -1.40
CA ALA A 212 -21.69 1.78 -1.21
C ALA A 212 -22.28 0.95 -0.07
N ILE A 213 -21.95 -0.34 0.01
CA ILE A 213 -22.30 -1.23 1.13
C ILE A 213 -21.75 -0.68 2.45
N ALA A 214 -20.47 -0.26 2.48
CA ALA A 214 -19.86 0.31 3.67
C ALA A 214 -20.53 1.61 4.13
N ALA A 215 -20.78 2.53 3.19
CA ALA A 215 -21.46 3.79 3.46
C ALA A 215 -22.86 3.55 4.02
N TYR A 216 -23.63 2.63 3.42
CA TYR A 216 -24.95 2.25 3.92
C TYR A 216 -24.89 1.60 5.30
N ALA A 217 -24.01 0.61 5.50
CA ALA A 217 -23.95 -0.14 6.75
C ALA A 217 -23.53 0.72 7.96
N LEU A 218 -22.80 1.80 7.70
CA LEU A 218 -22.35 2.76 8.70
C LEU A 218 -23.20 4.04 8.75
N ALA A 219 -24.17 4.21 7.85
CA ALA A 219 -24.88 5.47 7.64
C ALA A 219 -23.92 6.67 7.44
N ALA A 220 -22.85 6.47 6.66
CA ALA A 220 -21.90 7.51 6.31
C ALA A 220 -22.39 8.31 5.10
N GLY A 221 -22.35 9.63 5.18
CA GLY A 221 -22.77 10.53 4.09
C GLY A 221 -21.66 10.87 3.09
N ASP A 222 -20.42 10.51 3.41
CA ASP A 222 -19.24 10.83 2.60
C ASP A 222 -18.34 9.60 2.47
N VAL A 223 -17.90 9.35 1.23
CA VAL A 223 -16.88 8.36 0.86
C VAL A 223 -15.71 9.11 0.25
N TYR A 224 -14.53 8.97 0.86
CA TYR A 224 -13.27 9.51 0.35
C TYR A 224 -12.44 8.39 -0.27
N CYS A 225 -12.02 8.55 -1.52
CA CYS A 225 -11.12 7.65 -2.20
C CYS A 225 -9.74 8.30 -2.30
N TYR A 226 -8.82 7.90 -1.42
CA TYR A 226 -7.43 8.36 -1.46
C TYR A 226 -6.64 7.46 -2.41
N VAL A 227 -6.25 8.00 -3.55
CA VAL A 227 -5.53 7.29 -4.61
C VAL A 227 -4.15 7.92 -4.77
N ARG A 228 -3.08 7.13 -4.73
CA ARG A 228 -1.71 7.68 -4.89
C ARG A 228 -1.55 8.51 -6.17
N GLY A 229 -0.70 9.54 -6.13
CA GLY A 229 -0.56 10.51 -7.22
C GLY A 229 -0.03 9.92 -8.52
N GLU A 230 0.74 8.84 -8.46
CA GLU A 230 1.26 8.15 -9.65
C GLU A 230 0.17 7.37 -10.40
N PHE A 231 -1.01 7.22 -9.82
CA PHE A 231 -2.13 6.39 -10.29
C PHE A 231 -3.27 7.20 -10.92
N GLY A 232 -2.94 8.25 -11.71
CA GLY A 232 -3.93 9.08 -12.40
C GLY A 232 -4.99 8.30 -13.19
N HIS A 233 -4.57 7.30 -13.99
CA HIS A 233 -5.47 6.44 -14.77
C HIS A 233 -6.34 5.51 -13.88
N VAL A 234 -5.83 5.07 -12.73
CA VAL A 234 -6.57 4.26 -11.75
C VAL A 234 -7.66 5.10 -11.10
N LYS A 235 -7.32 6.34 -10.70
CA LYS A 235 -8.30 7.32 -10.19
C LYS A 235 -9.39 7.57 -11.24
N ALA A 236 -9.00 7.80 -12.50
CA ALA A 236 -9.94 8.03 -13.60
C ALA A 236 -10.91 6.84 -13.80
N ALA A 237 -10.42 5.60 -13.73
CA ALA A 237 -11.27 4.41 -13.81
C ALA A 237 -12.27 4.32 -12.65
N LEU A 238 -11.83 4.64 -11.43
CA LEU A 238 -12.72 4.64 -10.25
C LEU A 238 -13.79 5.75 -10.33
N VAL A 239 -13.40 6.96 -10.78
CA VAL A 239 -14.32 8.08 -11.03
C VAL A 239 -15.37 7.67 -12.06
N ALA A 240 -14.92 7.12 -13.21
CA ALA A 240 -15.82 6.67 -14.27
C ALA A 240 -16.83 5.64 -13.76
N ALA A 241 -16.41 4.65 -12.96
CA ALA A 241 -17.32 3.64 -12.42
C ALA A 241 -18.36 4.23 -11.45
N VAL A 242 -17.99 5.23 -10.63
CA VAL A 242 -18.96 5.95 -9.78
C VAL A 242 -19.95 6.74 -10.61
N ASP A 243 -19.49 7.44 -11.65
CA ASP A 243 -20.37 8.23 -12.52
C ASP A 243 -21.32 7.33 -13.33
N GLU A 244 -20.85 6.20 -13.85
CA GLU A 244 -21.65 5.18 -14.50
C GLU A 244 -22.73 4.62 -13.56
N ALA A 245 -22.37 4.32 -12.30
CA ALA A 245 -23.29 3.82 -11.29
C ALA A 245 -24.34 4.88 -10.86
N ARG A 246 -23.94 6.16 -10.80
CA ARG A 246 -24.87 7.27 -10.59
C ARG A 246 -25.84 7.44 -11.74
N ALA A 247 -25.36 7.32 -12.99
CA ALA A 247 -26.18 7.50 -14.18
C ALA A 247 -27.33 6.49 -14.27
N VAL A 248 -27.11 5.26 -13.82
CA VAL A 248 -28.15 4.21 -13.75
C VAL A 248 -28.96 4.23 -12.45
N GLY A 249 -28.65 5.13 -11.52
CA GLY A 249 -29.42 5.36 -10.29
C GLY A 249 -29.28 4.28 -9.22
N VAL A 250 -28.23 3.44 -9.26
CA VAL A 250 -28.02 2.38 -8.24
C VAL A 250 -27.43 2.92 -6.94
N LEU A 251 -26.67 4.02 -6.99
CA LEU A 251 -26.07 4.63 -5.82
C LEU A 251 -27.05 5.56 -5.10
N ASP A 252 -26.90 5.68 -3.78
CA ASP A 252 -27.64 6.65 -2.99
C ASP A 252 -27.21 8.09 -3.37
N PRO A 253 -28.12 8.95 -3.86
CA PRO A 253 -27.78 10.32 -4.25
C PRO A 253 -27.37 11.20 -3.06
N ALA A 254 -27.66 10.80 -1.81
CA ALA A 254 -27.24 11.53 -0.63
C ALA A 254 -25.77 11.30 -0.26
N VAL A 255 -25.16 10.21 -0.75
CA VAL A 255 -23.74 9.91 -0.50
C VAL A 255 -22.86 10.73 -1.42
N ARG A 256 -21.98 11.53 -0.82
CA ARG A 256 -20.96 12.31 -1.53
C ARG A 256 -19.71 11.46 -1.72
N TRP A 257 -19.17 11.52 -2.93
CA TRP A 257 -17.97 10.79 -3.31
C TRP A 257 -16.88 11.81 -3.60
N HIS A 258 -15.75 11.66 -2.91
CA HIS A 258 -14.59 12.53 -3.02
C HIS A 258 -13.41 11.70 -3.50
N PHE A 259 -12.69 12.19 -4.50
CA PHE A 259 -11.49 11.54 -5.02
C PHE A 259 -10.30 12.44 -4.69
N VAL A 260 -9.36 11.93 -3.92
CA VAL A 260 -8.24 12.71 -3.40
C VAL A 260 -6.94 12.09 -3.88
N ASP A 261 -6.09 12.92 -4.47
CA ASP A 261 -4.76 12.52 -4.89
C ASP A 261 -3.80 12.42 -3.69
N GLY A 262 -3.07 11.32 -3.63
CA GLY A 262 -1.86 11.19 -2.85
C GLY A 262 -0.71 11.90 -3.56
N HIS A 263 0.35 12.23 -2.81
CA HIS A 263 1.41 13.09 -3.33
C HIS A 263 2.80 12.45 -3.20
N GLY A 264 2.85 11.13 -3.32
CA GLY A 264 4.09 10.33 -3.29
C GLY A 264 4.71 10.31 -1.90
N ALA A 265 4.09 9.61 -0.96
CA ALA A 265 4.65 9.34 0.36
C ALA A 265 4.12 7.99 0.86
N TYR A 266 4.97 6.96 0.89
CA TYR A 266 4.60 5.58 1.28
C TYR A 266 3.93 5.53 2.66
N ILE A 267 4.40 6.37 3.59
CA ILE A 267 3.85 6.43 4.94
C ILE A 267 2.35 6.81 4.96
N CYS A 268 1.83 7.46 3.92
CA CYS A 268 0.40 7.77 3.80
C CYS A 268 -0.46 6.51 3.54
N GLY A 269 0.15 5.36 3.27
CA GLY A 269 -0.53 4.06 3.36
C GLY A 269 -0.91 3.67 4.80
N GLU A 270 -0.26 4.23 5.83
CA GLU A 270 -0.65 4.05 7.22
C GLU A 270 -1.95 4.80 7.53
N GLU A 271 -2.89 4.13 8.21
CA GLU A 271 -4.26 4.62 8.40
C GLU A 271 -4.35 6.04 8.93
N THR A 272 -3.57 6.38 9.97
CA THR A 272 -3.64 7.72 10.59
C THR A 272 -2.83 8.76 9.83
N ALA A 273 -1.74 8.38 9.17
CA ALA A 273 -1.01 9.26 8.27
C ALA A 273 -1.89 9.68 7.07
N LEU A 274 -2.66 8.73 6.51
CA LEU A 274 -3.64 9.01 5.46
C LEU A 274 -4.66 10.07 5.91
N LEU A 275 -5.17 9.96 7.14
CA LEU A 275 -6.09 10.95 7.70
C LEU A 275 -5.45 12.33 7.84
N GLU A 276 -4.18 12.40 8.27
CA GLU A 276 -3.46 13.67 8.33
C GLU A 276 -3.27 14.27 6.93
N ALA A 277 -3.02 13.45 5.91
CA ALA A 277 -2.95 13.89 4.52
C ALA A 277 -4.30 14.45 4.03
N LEU A 278 -5.41 13.73 4.26
CA LEU A 278 -6.76 14.21 3.96
C LEU A 278 -7.11 15.53 4.68
N GLU A 279 -6.52 15.76 5.85
CA GLU A 279 -6.70 17.00 6.62
C GLU A 279 -5.73 18.14 6.20
N GLY A 280 -4.99 17.96 5.11
CA GLY A 280 -4.04 18.95 4.57
C GLY A 280 -2.82 19.16 5.47
N LYS A 281 -2.38 18.12 6.17
CA LYS A 281 -1.18 18.12 7.00
C LYS A 281 -0.10 17.24 6.37
N ARG A 282 1.06 17.18 7.02
CA ARG A 282 2.06 16.15 6.74
C ARG A 282 1.50 14.80 7.16
N GLY A 283 1.69 13.76 6.36
CA GLY A 283 1.24 12.40 6.63
C GLY A 283 2.04 11.71 7.75
N MET A 284 2.06 12.31 8.93
CA MET A 284 2.75 11.81 10.12
C MET A 284 1.77 10.99 10.98
N PRO A 285 2.01 9.70 11.24
CA PRO A 285 1.10 8.86 12.02
C PRO A 285 0.71 9.48 13.37
N ARG A 286 -0.56 9.33 13.74
CA ARG A 286 -1.10 9.76 15.04
C ARG A 286 -0.67 8.77 16.11
N MET A 287 -0.41 9.29 17.31
CA MET A 287 -0.24 8.44 18.49
C MET A 287 -1.59 7.79 18.84
N LYS A 288 -1.60 6.46 18.95
CA LYS A 288 -2.78 5.65 19.30
C LYS A 288 -2.65 5.21 20.77
N PRO A 289 -3.72 5.21 21.58
CA PRO A 289 -5.09 5.71 21.32
C PRO A 289 -5.22 7.26 21.36
N PRO A 290 -6.32 7.84 20.81
CA PRO A 290 -7.51 7.19 20.26
C PRO A 290 -7.29 6.58 18.87
N PHE A 291 -8.07 5.54 18.53
CA PHE A 291 -8.02 4.90 17.21
C PHE A 291 -8.93 5.61 16.20
N PRO A 292 -8.69 5.48 14.88
CA PRO A 292 -9.54 6.07 13.83
C PRO A 292 -11.02 5.71 13.92
N VAL A 293 -11.32 4.53 14.47
CA VAL A 293 -12.71 4.06 14.68
C VAL A 293 -13.47 4.89 15.71
N GLU A 294 -12.77 5.63 16.56
CA GLU A 294 -13.33 6.57 17.55
C GLU A 294 -13.13 8.02 17.08
N VAL A 295 -11.88 8.38 16.75
CA VAL A 295 -11.45 9.74 16.40
C VAL A 295 -10.56 9.68 15.15
N GLY A 296 -11.21 9.61 13.99
CA GLY A 296 -10.59 9.57 12.67
C GLY A 296 -10.58 10.92 11.96
N PHE A 297 -11.03 10.94 10.71
CA PHE A 297 -11.12 12.12 9.86
C PHE A 297 -11.99 13.20 10.51
N ARG A 298 -11.49 14.44 10.62
CA ARG A 298 -12.19 15.56 11.27
C ARG A 298 -12.62 15.26 12.71
N GLY A 299 -11.89 14.36 13.38
CA GLY A 299 -12.21 13.89 14.72
C GLY A 299 -13.49 13.05 14.82
N LYS A 300 -13.98 12.51 13.71
CA LYS A 300 -15.17 11.64 13.66
C LYS A 300 -14.79 10.17 13.43
N PRO A 301 -15.62 9.21 13.87
CA PRO A 301 -15.42 7.80 13.59
C PRO A 301 -15.28 7.55 12.09
N THR A 302 -14.17 6.94 11.70
CA THR A 302 -13.82 6.76 10.30
C THR A 302 -13.44 5.31 10.04
N LEU A 303 -14.10 4.72 9.05
CA LEU A 303 -13.72 3.42 8.52
C LEU A 303 -12.71 3.63 7.39
N ILE A 304 -11.49 3.15 7.56
CA ILE A 304 -10.47 3.11 6.51
C ILE A 304 -10.33 1.66 6.04
N GLN A 305 -10.48 1.42 4.75
CA GLN A 305 -10.35 0.07 4.17
C GLN A 305 -9.49 0.07 2.91
N ASN A 306 -8.70 -1.00 2.78
CA ASN A 306 -7.94 -1.29 1.57
C ASN A 306 -8.87 -1.77 0.43
N VAL A 307 -8.49 -1.49 -0.81
CA VAL A 307 -9.22 -1.83 -2.04
C VAL A 307 -9.64 -3.29 -2.10
N GLU A 308 -8.70 -4.24 -1.98
CA GLU A 308 -9.01 -5.67 -2.01
C GLU A 308 -9.99 -6.08 -0.89
N THR A 309 -9.93 -5.43 0.28
CA THR A 309 -10.83 -5.75 1.40
C THR A 309 -12.27 -5.39 1.07
N ILE A 310 -12.48 -4.21 0.46
CA ILE A 310 -13.79 -3.74 0.02
C ILE A 310 -14.30 -4.54 -1.18
N ALA A 311 -13.42 -4.88 -2.12
CA ALA A 311 -13.78 -5.63 -3.33
C ALA A 311 -14.24 -7.08 -3.04
N CYS A 312 -13.89 -7.65 -1.88
CA CYS A 312 -14.43 -8.94 -1.44
C CYS A 312 -15.89 -8.88 -0.99
N LEU A 313 -16.43 -7.71 -0.62
CA LEU A 313 -17.75 -7.62 -0.01
C LEU A 313 -18.90 -8.08 -0.91
N PRO A 314 -18.95 -7.71 -2.20
CA PRO A 314 -20.01 -8.19 -3.08
C PRO A 314 -20.09 -9.72 -3.13
N ALA A 315 -18.95 -10.41 -3.21
CA ALA A 315 -18.92 -11.87 -3.20
C ALA A 315 -19.36 -12.46 -1.85
N ILE A 316 -18.89 -11.89 -0.73
CA ILE A 316 -19.29 -12.31 0.63
C ILE A 316 -20.80 -12.19 0.81
N LEU A 317 -21.40 -11.05 0.45
CA LEU A 317 -22.83 -10.85 0.64
C LEU A 317 -23.69 -11.65 -0.36
N GLY A 318 -23.18 -11.85 -1.59
CA GLY A 318 -23.89 -12.59 -2.63
C GLY A 318 -23.87 -14.11 -2.41
N ARG A 319 -22.82 -14.65 -1.79
CA ARG A 319 -22.61 -16.11 -1.62
C ARG A 319 -22.64 -16.58 -0.17
N GLY A 320 -22.61 -15.65 0.78
CA GLY A 320 -22.61 -15.90 2.22
C GLY A 320 -21.20 -15.85 2.82
N GLY A 321 -21.12 -15.41 4.08
CA GLY A 321 -19.86 -15.36 4.83
C GLY A 321 -19.21 -16.74 4.99
N GLU A 322 -19.97 -17.78 5.28
CA GLU A 322 -19.42 -19.14 5.42
C GLU A 322 -18.72 -19.63 4.15
N TRP A 323 -19.25 -19.28 2.97
CA TRP A 323 -18.60 -19.59 1.70
C TRP A 323 -17.20 -18.98 1.64
N PHE A 324 -17.07 -17.68 1.88
CA PHE A 324 -15.77 -17.01 1.89
C PHE A 324 -14.83 -17.58 2.95
N ARG A 325 -15.35 -17.91 4.14
CA ARG A 325 -14.55 -18.53 5.20
C ARG A 325 -13.94 -19.86 4.73
N SER A 326 -14.72 -20.67 4.04
CA SER A 326 -14.30 -21.99 3.55
C SER A 326 -13.39 -21.95 2.31
N SER A 327 -13.25 -20.79 1.65
CA SER A 327 -12.46 -20.68 0.42
C SER A 327 -10.95 -20.60 0.65
N GLY A 328 -10.50 -20.39 1.88
CA GLY A 328 -9.08 -20.41 2.26
C GLY A 328 -8.66 -21.75 2.88
N ARG A 329 -7.34 -22.03 2.91
CA ARG A 329 -6.79 -23.31 3.39
C ARG A 329 -6.45 -23.27 4.88
N THR A 330 -5.68 -22.28 5.30
CA THR A 330 -5.20 -22.12 6.68
C THR A 330 -5.94 -21.00 7.41
N GLN A 331 -6.41 -20.01 6.67
CA GLN A 331 -7.17 -18.87 7.17
C GLN A 331 -8.30 -18.52 6.18
N PRO A 332 -9.32 -17.74 6.60
CA PRO A 332 -10.47 -17.41 5.76
C PRO A 332 -10.14 -16.65 4.46
N GLY A 333 -10.83 -17.04 3.37
CA GLY A 333 -10.87 -16.30 2.12
C GLY A 333 -9.76 -16.61 1.11
N SER A 334 -9.93 -16.07 -0.11
CA SER A 334 -8.85 -15.92 -1.08
C SER A 334 -8.03 -14.64 -0.82
N LYS A 335 -6.87 -14.55 -1.46
CA LYS A 335 -5.95 -13.40 -1.43
C LYS A 335 -5.35 -13.19 -2.82
N LEU A 336 -5.16 -11.94 -3.20
CA LEU A 336 -4.36 -11.54 -4.36
C LEU A 336 -2.88 -11.45 -3.98
N TYR A 337 -2.02 -12.24 -4.63
CA TYR A 337 -0.57 -12.26 -4.47
C TYR A 337 0.09 -11.59 -5.69
N CYS A 338 0.89 -10.56 -5.47
CA CYS A 338 1.61 -9.86 -6.54
C CYS A 338 3.00 -10.50 -6.68
N LEU A 339 3.30 -11.20 -7.77
CA LEU A 339 4.61 -11.82 -7.98
C LEU A 339 5.45 -10.95 -8.92
N SER A 340 6.65 -10.59 -8.49
CA SER A 340 7.64 -9.86 -9.28
C SER A 340 9.08 -10.34 -9.01
N GLY A 341 10.05 -9.73 -9.69
CA GLY A 341 11.47 -10.08 -9.62
C GLY A 341 11.85 -11.20 -10.56
N HIS A 342 12.66 -12.16 -10.11
CA HIS A 342 13.16 -13.28 -10.93
C HIS A 342 12.09 -14.37 -11.15
N VAL A 343 10.95 -13.99 -11.72
CA VAL A 343 9.81 -14.86 -12.01
C VAL A 343 9.48 -14.81 -13.50
N ALA A 344 9.10 -15.94 -14.10
CA ALA A 344 8.91 -16.02 -15.55
C ALA A 344 7.71 -15.19 -16.04
N ARG A 345 6.65 -15.09 -15.23
CA ARG A 345 5.43 -14.33 -15.52
C ARG A 345 5.04 -13.45 -14.34
N PRO A 346 5.62 -12.25 -14.22
CA PRO A 346 5.21 -11.29 -13.20
C PRO A 346 3.71 -10.95 -13.32
N GLY A 347 3.01 -10.83 -12.19
CA GLY A 347 1.56 -10.69 -12.24
C GLY A 347 0.83 -10.76 -10.89
N VAL A 348 -0.50 -10.70 -10.94
CA VAL A 348 -1.38 -10.79 -9.76
C VAL A 348 -2.14 -12.12 -9.79
N TYR A 349 -1.88 -12.96 -8.80
CA TYR A 349 -2.45 -14.30 -8.71
C TYR A 349 -3.42 -14.37 -7.54
N GLU A 350 -4.70 -14.61 -7.82
CA GLU A 350 -5.65 -14.97 -6.76
C GLU A 350 -5.47 -16.44 -6.38
N ALA A 351 -5.38 -16.70 -5.08
CA ALA A 351 -5.28 -18.05 -4.55
C ALA A 351 -5.92 -18.12 -3.15
N PRO A 352 -6.31 -19.33 -2.69
CA PRO A 352 -6.73 -19.55 -1.31
C PRO A 352 -5.66 -19.08 -0.32
N MET A 353 -6.06 -18.39 0.75
CA MET A 353 -5.14 -18.03 1.83
C MET A 353 -4.46 -19.29 2.40
N GLY A 354 -3.14 -19.24 2.54
CA GLY A 354 -2.33 -20.39 2.96
C GLY A 354 -1.76 -21.24 1.82
N VAL A 355 -1.92 -20.83 0.56
CA VAL A 355 -1.15 -21.37 -0.57
C VAL A 355 0.36 -21.28 -0.31
N SER A 356 1.16 -22.20 -0.83
CA SER A 356 2.62 -22.13 -0.72
C SER A 356 3.26 -21.25 -1.81
N MET A 357 4.48 -20.78 -1.58
CA MET A 357 5.26 -20.12 -2.64
C MET A 357 5.54 -21.04 -3.82
N ARG A 358 5.66 -22.36 -3.58
CA ARG A 358 5.86 -23.35 -4.64
C ARG A 358 4.71 -23.36 -5.63
N GLU A 359 3.48 -23.33 -5.11
CA GLU A 359 2.27 -23.30 -5.92
C GLU A 359 2.11 -21.96 -6.66
N LEU A 360 2.37 -20.84 -5.99
CA LEU A 360 2.34 -19.52 -6.62
C LEU A 360 3.35 -19.41 -7.78
N LEU A 361 4.58 -19.90 -7.57
CA LEU A 361 5.60 -19.94 -8.62
C LEU A 361 5.21 -20.85 -9.77
N ALA A 362 4.54 -21.99 -9.51
CA ALA A 362 4.02 -22.83 -10.58
C ALA A 362 2.99 -22.10 -11.45
N LEU A 363 2.08 -21.31 -10.84
CA LEU A 363 1.16 -20.43 -11.58
C LEU A 363 1.91 -19.37 -12.38
N ALA A 364 2.98 -18.81 -11.83
CA ALA A 364 3.81 -17.80 -12.48
C ALA A 364 4.84 -18.34 -13.48
N GLY A 365 4.80 -19.64 -13.80
CA GLY A 365 5.70 -20.24 -14.80
C GLY A 365 7.12 -20.51 -14.29
N GLY A 366 7.33 -20.47 -12.97
CA GLY A 366 8.60 -20.76 -12.32
C GLY A 366 9.50 -19.55 -12.09
N VAL A 367 10.67 -19.84 -11.54
CA VAL A 367 11.74 -18.87 -11.26
C VAL A 367 12.63 -18.73 -12.49
N VAL A 368 13.11 -17.52 -12.76
CA VAL A 368 14.17 -17.28 -13.76
C VAL A 368 15.52 -17.50 -13.07
N GLY A 369 16.20 -18.61 -13.37
CA GLY A 369 17.38 -19.07 -12.63
C GLY A 369 17.01 -20.02 -11.49
N GLU A 370 17.85 -20.11 -10.45
CA GLU A 370 17.58 -20.94 -9.27
C GLU A 370 17.07 -20.10 -8.10
N LEU A 371 16.04 -20.55 -7.39
CA LEU A 371 15.49 -19.79 -6.25
C LEU A 371 16.53 -19.69 -5.13
N LYS A 372 16.87 -18.47 -4.73
CA LYS A 372 17.72 -18.19 -3.56
C LYS A 372 16.88 -17.73 -2.37
N ALA A 373 16.05 -16.70 -2.60
CA ALA A 373 15.25 -16.07 -1.57
C ALA A 373 13.94 -15.51 -2.15
N PHE A 374 13.02 -15.16 -1.27
CA PHE A 374 11.86 -14.36 -1.63
C PHE A 374 11.47 -13.44 -0.47
N SER A 375 10.95 -12.27 -0.80
CA SER A 375 10.23 -11.44 0.15
C SER A 375 8.72 -11.73 0.01
N PRO A 376 8.02 -12.23 1.04
CA PRO A 376 6.64 -12.69 0.89
C PRO A 376 5.55 -11.59 0.94
N GLY A 377 5.88 -10.39 1.42
CA GLY A 377 4.91 -9.37 1.79
C GLY A 377 5.34 -7.92 1.61
N GLY A 378 6.32 -7.69 0.74
CA GLY A 378 6.86 -6.37 0.39
C GLY A 378 8.25 -6.11 0.97
N ALA A 379 8.72 -4.88 1.00
CA ALA A 379 9.94 -4.54 1.72
C ALA A 379 9.79 -4.79 3.24
N SER A 380 8.58 -4.61 3.77
CA SER A 380 8.31 -4.76 5.20
C SER A 380 8.40 -6.20 5.73
N SER A 381 8.49 -7.22 4.86
CA SER A 381 8.51 -8.63 5.29
C SER A 381 9.88 -9.26 5.48
N GLY A 382 10.95 -8.57 5.08
CA GLY A 382 12.28 -9.17 4.98
C GLY A 382 12.32 -10.36 4.04
N PHE A 383 13.33 -11.22 4.19
CA PHE A 383 13.61 -12.32 3.27
C PHE A 383 13.41 -13.69 3.91
N LEU A 384 12.87 -14.62 3.13
CA LEU A 384 12.86 -16.05 3.45
C LEU A 384 13.70 -16.82 2.42
N PRO A 385 14.48 -17.82 2.83
CA PRO A 385 15.32 -18.60 1.93
C PRO A 385 14.48 -19.62 1.14
N ALA A 386 15.04 -20.14 0.05
CA ALA A 386 14.40 -21.17 -0.78
C ALA A 386 13.88 -22.38 0.02
N GLY A 387 14.55 -22.75 1.12
CA GLY A 387 14.11 -23.83 2.01
C GLY A 387 12.76 -23.60 2.72
N LYS A 388 12.22 -22.37 2.68
CA LYS A 388 10.92 -22.00 3.26
C LYS A 388 9.80 -21.88 2.22
N ILE A 389 10.02 -22.34 0.99
CA ILE A 389 9.06 -22.25 -0.12
C ILE A 389 7.71 -22.93 0.15
N ASP A 390 7.68 -23.92 1.05
CA ASP A 390 6.47 -24.68 1.42
C ASP A 390 5.76 -24.13 2.66
N VAL A 391 6.27 -23.06 3.28
CA VAL A 391 5.55 -22.35 4.35
C VAL A 391 4.28 -21.73 3.76
N ALA A 392 3.16 -21.88 4.47
CA ALA A 392 1.89 -21.30 4.06
C ALA A 392 1.99 -19.77 3.98
N MET A 393 1.55 -19.20 2.86
CA MET A 393 1.52 -17.75 2.63
C MET A 393 0.28 -17.13 3.29
N ASP A 394 0.28 -17.11 4.62
CA ASP A 394 -0.74 -16.48 5.46
C ASP A 394 -0.10 -15.66 6.61
N PHE A 395 -0.91 -14.86 7.31
CA PHE A 395 -0.41 -13.96 8.35
C PHE A 395 0.28 -14.68 9.52
N GLN A 396 -0.19 -15.86 9.93
CA GLN A 396 0.29 -16.55 11.12
C GLN A 396 1.52 -17.40 10.81
N ALA A 397 1.49 -18.15 9.70
CA ALA A 397 2.60 -19.00 9.29
C ALA A 397 3.86 -18.19 8.97
N LEU A 398 3.73 -17.04 8.31
CA LEU A 398 4.88 -16.17 8.03
C LEU A 398 5.39 -15.47 9.28
N ALA A 399 4.51 -15.04 10.20
CA ALA A 399 4.91 -14.48 11.49
C ALA A 399 5.71 -15.49 12.34
N ALA A 400 5.37 -16.78 12.29
CA ALA A 400 6.11 -17.83 12.98
C ALA A 400 7.55 -18.00 12.47
N GLU A 401 7.82 -17.60 11.22
CA GLU A 401 9.17 -17.57 10.65
C GLU A 401 9.93 -16.26 10.95
N GLY A 402 9.28 -15.30 11.60
CA GLY A 402 9.82 -13.95 11.80
C GLY A 402 9.71 -13.09 10.53
N SER A 403 8.76 -13.39 9.65
CA SER A 403 8.41 -12.58 8.47
C SER A 403 6.95 -12.11 8.58
N MET A 404 6.35 -11.59 7.51
CA MET A 404 4.93 -11.22 7.47
C MET A 404 4.38 -11.29 6.06
N LEU A 405 3.06 -11.53 5.93
CA LEU A 405 2.38 -11.52 4.63
C LEU A 405 2.23 -10.10 4.07
N GLY A 406 2.06 -9.10 4.93
CA GLY A 406 1.80 -7.73 4.49
C GLY A 406 0.65 -7.63 3.48
N SER A 407 0.88 -6.87 2.41
CA SER A 407 -0.04 -6.72 1.28
C SER A 407 -0.02 -7.91 0.30
N ALA A 408 0.86 -8.90 0.53
CA ALA A 408 1.23 -9.98 -0.39
C ALA A 408 1.95 -9.50 -1.68
N GLY A 409 2.79 -8.46 -1.55
CA GLY A 409 3.77 -8.06 -2.57
C GLY A 409 5.00 -8.98 -2.54
N VAL A 410 5.02 -10.00 -3.40
CA VAL A 410 6.07 -11.02 -3.43
C VAL A 410 7.19 -10.63 -4.39
N VAL A 411 8.42 -10.55 -3.89
CA VAL A 411 9.63 -10.31 -4.71
C VAL A 411 10.53 -11.54 -4.69
N VAL A 412 10.73 -12.17 -5.85
CA VAL A 412 11.52 -13.40 -6.00
C VAL A 412 12.97 -13.07 -6.36
N LEU A 413 13.94 -13.67 -5.65
CA LEU A 413 15.38 -13.51 -5.87
C LEU A 413 16.01 -14.84 -6.26
N ASN A 414 16.79 -14.84 -7.34
CA ASN A 414 17.53 -16.02 -7.78
C ASN A 414 18.96 -16.05 -7.21
N ASP A 415 19.72 -17.08 -7.58
CA ASP A 415 21.11 -17.33 -7.21
C ASP A 415 22.10 -16.22 -7.58
N THR A 416 21.74 -15.33 -8.51
CA THR A 416 22.57 -14.17 -8.90
C THR A 416 22.42 -12.96 -7.98
N ALA A 417 21.39 -12.93 -7.12
CA ALA A 417 21.12 -11.80 -6.24
C ALA A 417 22.11 -11.77 -5.06
N ASP A 418 22.72 -10.62 -4.79
CA ASP A 418 23.50 -10.37 -3.59
C ASP A 418 22.57 -9.93 -2.44
N MET A 419 22.61 -10.64 -1.30
CA MET A 419 21.69 -10.38 -0.20
C MET A 419 22.06 -9.13 0.62
N VAL A 420 23.32 -8.68 0.54
CA VAL A 420 23.75 -7.40 1.11
C VAL A 420 23.13 -6.26 0.29
N ASP A 421 23.22 -6.33 -1.04
CA ASP A 421 22.63 -5.31 -1.92
C ASP A 421 21.10 -5.32 -1.86
N ALA A 422 20.48 -6.50 -1.75
CA ALA A 422 19.03 -6.63 -1.57
C ALA A 422 18.58 -5.97 -0.25
N ALA A 423 19.27 -6.23 0.86
CA ALA A 423 18.99 -5.60 2.15
C ALA A 423 19.23 -4.08 2.11
N LEU A 424 20.32 -3.63 1.49
CA LEU A 424 20.63 -2.21 1.32
C LEU A 424 19.56 -1.49 0.49
N THR A 425 19.08 -2.10 -0.60
CA THR A 425 18.01 -1.52 -1.42
C THR A 425 16.74 -1.29 -0.60
N GLN A 426 16.38 -2.20 0.30
CA GLN A 426 15.23 -2.01 1.19
C GLN A 426 15.53 -1.00 2.31
N ALA A 427 16.77 -0.94 2.83
CA ALA A 427 17.17 0.05 3.82
C ALA A 427 17.10 1.49 3.28
N VAL A 428 17.51 1.71 2.02
CA VAL A 428 17.35 3.00 1.32
C VAL A 428 15.87 3.39 1.26
N PHE A 429 15.00 2.46 0.86
CA PHE A 429 13.55 2.69 0.84
C PHE A 429 13.01 3.12 2.21
N PHE A 430 13.38 2.44 3.29
CA PHE A 430 12.88 2.78 4.63
C PHE A 430 13.44 4.11 5.17
N GLU A 431 14.66 4.50 4.80
CA GLU A 431 15.20 5.81 5.13
C GLU A 431 14.43 6.91 4.39
N ASP A 432 14.27 6.77 3.07
CA ASP A 432 13.58 7.74 2.21
C ASP A 432 12.11 7.95 2.64
N GLU A 433 11.43 6.88 3.04
CA GLU A 433 10.00 6.91 3.35
C GLU A 433 9.68 7.10 4.85
N SER A 434 10.70 7.27 5.68
CA SER A 434 10.52 7.62 7.08
C SER A 434 9.91 9.02 7.21
N CYS A 435 8.73 9.14 7.83
CA CYS A 435 8.10 10.45 8.06
C CYS A 435 8.92 11.39 8.97
N GLY A 436 9.98 10.88 9.63
CA GLY A 436 10.88 11.67 10.47
C GLY A 436 10.33 12.05 11.85
N GLN A 437 9.16 11.54 12.26
CA GLN A 437 8.49 11.95 13.50
C GLN A 437 9.16 11.39 14.77
N CYS A 438 9.42 10.07 14.83
CA CYS A 438 10.03 9.44 16.02
C CYS A 438 11.52 9.21 15.82
N ALA A 439 12.31 9.55 16.84
CA ALA A 439 13.76 9.37 16.86
C ALA A 439 14.24 7.94 16.49
N PRO A 440 13.68 6.85 17.06
CA PRO A 440 14.16 5.50 16.74
C PRO A 440 14.03 5.17 15.25
N CYS A 441 12.90 5.50 14.61
CA CYS A 441 12.73 5.30 13.18
C CYS A 441 13.61 6.26 12.36
N ARG A 442 13.53 7.58 12.63
CA ARG A 442 14.24 8.60 11.85
C ARG A 442 15.76 8.40 11.83
N ILE A 443 16.33 8.06 12.97
CA ILE A 443 17.78 7.90 13.12
C ILE A 443 18.18 6.44 12.84
N GLY A 444 17.37 5.48 13.27
CA GLY A 444 17.65 4.06 13.09
C GLY A 444 17.73 3.65 11.62
N THR A 445 16.80 4.09 10.77
CA THR A 445 16.84 3.76 9.32
C THR A 445 18.13 4.29 8.67
N GLN A 446 18.56 5.51 9.03
CA GLN A 446 19.82 6.10 8.57
C GLN A 446 21.02 5.27 9.02
N ILE A 447 21.05 4.88 10.31
CA ILE A 447 22.14 4.08 10.87
C ILE A 447 22.24 2.72 10.16
N LEU A 448 21.10 2.04 9.93
CA LEU A 448 21.07 0.73 9.29
C LEU A 448 21.53 0.80 7.83
N ARG A 449 21.04 1.77 7.05
CA ARG A 449 21.49 1.98 5.67
C ARG A 449 23.00 2.27 5.62
N GLN A 450 23.48 3.23 6.42
CA GLN A 450 24.91 3.59 6.43
C GLN A 450 25.79 2.41 6.86
N ALA A 451 25.34 1.59 7.81
CA ALA A 451 26.05 0.38 8.20
C ALA A 451 26.19 -0.60 7.03
N LEU A 452 25.11 -0.82 6.27
CA LEU A 452 25.10 -1.66 5.08
C LEU A 452 25.98 -1.12 3.96
N GLU A 453 25.95 0.20 3.71
CA GLU A 453 26.82 0.82 2.71
C GLU A 453 28.30 0.65 3.05
N ARG A 454 28.69 0.97 4.30
CA ARG A 454 30.07 0.75 4.74
C ARG A 454 30.44 -0.73 4.68
N TYR A 455 29.55 -1.62 5.11
CA TYR A 455 29.80 -3.05 5.03
C TYR A 455 30.09 -3.49 3.58
N ARG A 456 29.27 -3.04 2.62
CA ARG A 456 29.45 -3.33 1.20
C ARG A 456 30.75 -2.73 0.65
N ASP A 457 31.06 -1.48 0.99
CA ASP A 457 32.12 -0.70 0.34
C ASP A 457 33.50 -0.84 1.02
N GLU A 458 33.53 -1.17 2.31
CA GLU A 458 34.75 -1.23 3.14
C GLU A 458 35.20 -2.67 3.44
N GLY A 459 34.91 -3.61 2.53
CA GLY A 459 35.48 -4.96 2.58
C GLY A 459 34.74 -5.97 3.46
N ARG A 460 33.46 -5.72 3.78
CA ARG A 460 32.55 -6.70 4.41
C ARG A 460 33.00 -7.20 5.80
N ASP A 461 33.56 -6.31 6.61
CA ASP A 461 33.88 -6.60 8.02
C ASP A 461 32.59 -6.75 8.86
N PRO A 462 32.29 -7.94 9.42
CA PRO A 462 31.09 -8.18 10.23
C PRO A 462 30.96 -7.25 11.45
N GLU A 463 32.09 -6.74 11.97
CA GLU A 463 32.08 -5.79 13.08
C GLU A 463 31.34 -4.48 12.72
N THR A 464 31.27 -4.12 11.44
CA THR A 464 30.50 -2.97 10.95
C THR A 464 29.01 -3.07 11.28
N LEU A 465 28.49 -4.31 11.46
CA LEU A 465 27.09 -4.61 11.70
C LEU A 465 26.82 -5.03 13.17
N SER A 466 27.81 -4.96 14.07
CA SER A 466 27.69 -5.50 15.44
C SER A 466 26.60 -4.84 16.29
N TYR A 467 26.26 -3.58 16.00
CA TYR A 467 25.22 -2.82 16.71
C TYR A 467 23.82 -2.89 16.06
N VAL A 468 23.66 -3.61 14.94
CA VAL A 468 22.38 -3.67 14.20
C VAL A 468 21.26 -4.22 15.08
N ALA A 469 21.54 -5.24 15.89
CA ALA A 469 20.54 -5.85 16.78
C ALA A 469 19.99 -4.86 17.82
N ASP A 470 20.84 -4.02 18.40
CA ASP A 470 20.44 -3.01 19.40
C ASP A 470 19.59 -1.90 18.77
N VAL A 471 20.00 -1.44 17.58
CA VAL A 471 19.24 -0.44 16.82
C VAL A 471 17.89 -1.00 16.41
N ALA A 472 17.86 -2.22 15.87
CA ALA A 472 16.64 -2.90 15.46
C ALA A 472 15.66 -3.10 16.62
N TRP A 473 16.16 -3.49 17.80
CA TRP A 473 15.34 -3.59 19.00
C TRP A 473 14.74 -2.23 19.39
N GLY A 474 15.55 -1.17 19.44
CA GLY A 474 15.05 0.18 19.74
C GLY A 474 14.02 0.68 18.73
N MET A 475 14.20 0.34 17.44
CA MET A 475 13.25 0.63 16.38
C MET A 475 11.91 -0.09 16.58
N ARG A 476 11.93 -1.39 16.90
CA ARG A 476 10.73 -2.19 17.16
C ARG A 476 9.93 -1.69 18.37
N GLU A 477 10.62 -1.43 19.48
CA GLU A 477 9.94 -1.12 20.75
C GLU A 477 9.46 0.32 20.86
N ALA A 478 10.16 1.28 20.22
CA ALA A 478 9.92 2.70 20.45
C ALA A 478 9.39 3.47 19.22
N SER A 479 9.13 2.81 18.09
CA SER A 479 8.51 3.46 16.92
C SER A 479 7.00 3.60 17.07
N ILE A 480 6.47 4.75 16.62
CA ILE A 480 5.04 5.09 16.70
C ILE A 480 4.18 4.21 15.77
N CYS A 481 4.74 3.78 14.63
CA CYS A 481 4.02 3.08 13.58
C CYS A 481 4.79 1.89 13.04
N GLY A 482 4.10 1.08 12.21
CA GLY A 482 4.62 -0.16 11.64
C GLY A 482 5.87 0.01 10.77
N LEU A 483 6.07 1.17 10.11
CA LEU A 483 7.27 1.40 9.29
C LEU A 483 8.54 1.27 10.12
N GLY A 484 8.64 2.02 11.22
CA GLY A 484 9.80 1.95 12.10
C GLY A 484 9.95 0.59 12.77
N GLN A 485 8.85 -0.12 13.03
CA GLN A 485 8.87 -1.45 13.63
C GLN A 485 9.37 -2.54 12.66
N ALA A 486 9.15 -2.37 11.35
CA ALA A 486 9.51 -3.36 10.33
C ALA A 486 10.81 -3.02 9.59
N ALA A 487 11.27 -1.78 9.62
CA ALA A 487 12.37 -1.30 8.78
C ALA A 487 13.73 -2.01 8.98
N SER A 488 13.96 -2.65 10.14
CA SER A 488 15.17 -3.45 10.38
C SER A 488 15.09 -4.88 9.84
N LEU A 489 13.88 -5.37 9.56
CA LEU A 489 13.61 -6.75 9.24
C LEU A 489 14.34 -7.26 7.98
N PRO A 490 14.49 -6.47 6.90
CA PRO A 490 15.25 -6.92 5.73
C PRO A 490 16.69 -7.28 6.05
N LEU A 491 17.35 -6.45 6.86
CA LEU A 491 18.73 -6.69 7.28
C LEU A 491 18.82 -7.87 8.23
N GLU A 492 17.97 -7.91 9.26
CA GLU A 492 17.98 -9.00 10.25
C GLU A 492 17.70 -10.36 9.61
N SER A 493 16.73 -10.43 8.70
CA SER A 493 16.41 -11.67 7.98
C SER A 493 17.50 -12.07 6.98
N ALA A 494 18.12 -11.11 6.28
CA ALA A 494 19.26 -11.41 5.41
C ALA A 494 20.44 -11.99 6.20
N MET A 495 20.81 -11.37 7.33
CA MET A 495 21.87 -11.88 8.21
C MET A 495 21.53 -13.25 8.81
N LYS A 496 20.26 -13.48 9.17
CA LYS A 496 19.79 -14.75 9.75
C LYS A 496 19.84 -15.90 8.75
N TYR A 497 19.43 -15.67 7.51
CA TYR A 497 19.22 -16.74 6.53
C TYR A 497 20.35 -16.90 5.52
N PHE A 498 21.23 -15.89 5.39
CA PHE A 498 22.39 -15.89 4.49
C PHE A 498 23.66 -15.44 5.23
N PRO A 499 23.98 -16.01 6.42
CA PRO A 499 25.08 -15.55 7.27
C PRO A 499 26.43 -15.51 6.55
N GLU A 500 26.64 -16.40 5.58
CA GLU A 500 27.85 -16.48 4.76
C GLU A 500 28.11 -15.20 3.94
N GLU A 501 27.06 -14.50 3.49
CA GLU A 501 27.19 -13.24 2.75
C GLU A 501 27.48 -12.04 3.67
N PHE A 502 27.28 -12.24 4.98
CA PHE A 502 27.53 -11.28 6.04
C PHE A 502 28.78 -11.60 6.88
N GLY A 503 29.55 -12.63 6.49
CA GLY A 503 30.75 -13.07 7.24
C GLY A 503 30.44 -13.59 8.65
N LEU A 504 29.21 -14.08 8.86
CA LEU A 504 28.72 -14.64 10.11
C LEU A 504 28.84 -16.18 10.10
N PRO A 505 28.99 -16.81 11.29
CA PRO A 505 29.21 -18.25 11.42
C PRO A 505 28.00 -19.13 11.08
#